data_AF-A0A518GQD5-F1
#
_entry.id   AF-A0A518GQD5-F1
#
_cell.length_a   1.000
_cell.length_b   1.000
_cell.length_c   1.000
_cell.angle_alpha   90.00
_cell.angle_beta   90.00
_cell.angle_gamma   90.00
#
_symmetry.space_group_name_H-M   'P 1'
#
loop_
_entity.id
_entity.type
_entity.pdbx_description
1 polymer ?
#
loop_
_entity_poly.entity_id
_entity_poly.type
_entity_poly.pdbx_seq_one_letter_code
_entity_poly.pdbx_strand_id
1 'polypeptide(L)'
;MPNFSAKLISFTLNFIDQSVWEHLLTSQEQAQDKQRIALAIQQPWAELILQGRKTIEVRSTMTNQRGLIYVYASRKPSQLPCALVAAAEHHLEIEQLPKGVILGTVELMDARPATAADAVAACVPPELLVNRQAWILQHPSRLPQKLSPRFLPYGIWFYPFQRKSAAGDSLL
;
A
#
# COMPACT_ATOMS: atom_id res chain seq x y z
N MET A 1 32.13 3.67 -13.56
CA MET A 1 32.19 2.68 -12.46
C MET A 1 32.47 3.44 -11.17
N PRO A 2 31.52 3.63 -10.24
CA PRO A 2 31.87 4.01 -8.89
C PRO A 2 31.65 2.87 -7.90
N ASN A 3 32.77 2.56 -7.29
CA ASN A 3 33.05 1.74 -6.12
C ASN A 3 32.29 2.28 -4.89
N PHE A 4 31.44 1.47 -4.26
CA PHE A 4 30.93 1.77 -2.91
C PHE A 4 31.72 0.94 -1.90
N SER A 5 32.59 1.65 -1.18
CA SER A 5 33.46 1.14 -0.13
C SER A 5 32.62 0.65 1.06
N ALA A 6 32.55 -0.68 1.24
CA ALA A 6 32.02 -1.32 2.43
C ALA A 6 33.05 -1.25 3.57
N LYS A 7 33.23 -0.07 4.17
CA LYS A 7 33.96 0.08 5.43
C LYS A 7 33.32 1.19 6.24
N LEU A 8 32.45 0.81 7.17
CA LEU A 8 32.24 1.46 8.47
C LEU A 8 31.02 0.84 9.18
N ILE A 9 31.11 -0.42 9.62
CA ILE A 9 30.40 -0.89 10.81
C ILE A 9 31.32 -1.90 11.50
N SER A 10 32.33 -1.41 12.21
CA SER A 10 32.98 -2.17 13.28
C SER A 10 32.53 -1.54 14.59
N PHE A 11 31.64 -2.19 15.33
CA PHE A 11 31.76 -2.37 16.78
C PHE A 11 30.59 -3.25 17.27
N THR A 12 30.96 -4.38 17.87
CA THR A 12 30.13 -5.41 18.53
C THR A 12 29.01 -6.05 17.70
N LEU A 13 29.30 -7.23 17.14
CA LEU A 13 28.44 -8.44 17.06
C LEU A 13 29.12 -9.48 16.14
N ASN A 14 30.25 -10.05 16.59
CA ASN A 14 30.75 -11.30 16.03
C ASN A 14 29.80 -12.40 16.49
N PHE A 15 28.80 -12.78 15.68
CA PHE A 15 28.05 -14.05 15.68
C PHE A 15 26.70 -13.88 14.94
N ILE A 16 26.72 -13.29 13.75
CA ILE A 16 25.57 -13.41 12.83
C ILE A 16 26.10 -14.15 11.61
N ASP A 17 25.58 -15.36 11.41
CA ASP A 17 25.87 -16.21 10.26
C ASP A 17 25.61 -15.43 8.95
N GLN A 18 26.51 -15.57 7.98
CA GLN A 18 26.39 -14.97 6.65
C GLN A 18 25.06 -15.34 5.98
N SER A 19 24.54 -16.55 6.25
CA SER A 19 23.21 -16.99 5.79
C SER A 19 22.06 -16.12 6.33
N VAL A 20 22.20 -15.58 7.54
CA VAL A 20 21.22 -14.68 8.17
C VAL A 20 21.29 -13.30 7.51
N TRP A 21 22.49 -12.80 7.20
CA TRP A 21 22.66 -11.55 6.47
C TRP A 21 22.14 -11.63 5.04
N GLU A 22 22.42 -12.74 4.34
CA GLU A 22 21.88 -12.99 3.00
C GLU A 22 20.35 -13.10 3.04
N HIS A 23 19.77 -13.78 4.04
CA HIS A 23 18.32 -13.81 4.23
C HIS A 23 17.72 -12.42 4.51
N LEU A 24 18.37 -11.60 5.35
CA LEU A 24 17.91 -10.25 5.67
C LEU A 24 17.98 -9.31 4.45
N LEU A 25 19.05 -9.39 3.65
CA LEU A 25 19.21 -8.63 2.42
C LEU A 25 18.23 -9.09 1.34
N THR A 26 18.05 -10.40 1.17
CA THR A 26 17.07 -10.97 0.23
C THR A 26 15.64 -10.59 0.63
N SER A 27 15.34 -10.51 1.92
CA SER A 27 14.05 -10.04 2.45
C SER A 27 13.81 -8.55 2.17
N GLN A 28 14.86 -7.72 2.19
CA GLN A 28 14.77 -6.31 1.81
C GLN A 28 14.62 -6.10 0.30
N GLU A 29 15.29 -6.89 -0.54
CA GLU A 29 15.11 -6.83 -2.00
C GLU A 29 13.74 -7.40 -2.44
N GLN A 30 13.23 -8.45 -1.78
CA GLN A 30 11.86 -8.94 -1.96
C GLN A 30 10.80 -7.90 -1.53
N ALA A 31 11.12 -7.02 -0.58
CA ALA A 31 10.23 -5.93 -0.18
C ALA A 31 10.03 -4.88 -1.30
N GLN A 32 10.92 -4.81 -2.29
CA GLN A 32 10.80 -3.94 -3.47
C GLN A 32 10.57 -4.75 -4.75
N ASP A 33 9.62 -5.68 -4.71
CA ASP A 33 9.13 -6.34 -5.91
C ASP A 33 8.74 -5.30 -6.97
N LYS A 34 9.52 -5.25 -8.05
CA LYS A 34 9.41 -4.24 -9.12
C LYS A 34 8.14 -4.40 -9.93
N GLN A 35 7.62 -5.62 -9.99
CA GLN A 35 6.44 -5.97 -10.77
C GLN A 35 5.15 -5.86 -9.96
N ARG A 36 5.24 -5.62 -8.64
CA ARG A 36 4.05 -5.47 -7.81
C ARG A 36 3.41 -4.09 -7.99
N ILE A 37 2.14 -4.09 -8.37
CA ILE A 37 1.35 -2.88 -8.53
C ILE A 37 0.97 -2.31 -7.14
N ALA A 38 0.89 -0.99 -7.06
CA ALA A 38 0.46 -0.26 -5.87
C ALA A 38 -0.89 0.39 -6.07
N LEU A 39 -1.72 0.34 -5.03
CA LEU A 39 -2.94 1.12 -4.92
C LEU A 39 -2.67 2.38 -4.11
N ALA A 40 -2.96 3.54 -4.69
CA ALA A 40 -2.93 4.80 -3.98
C ALA A 40 -4.17 4.98 -3.11
N ILE A 41 -3.97 5.12 -1.80
CA ILE A 41 -5.04 5.22 -0.79
C ILE A 41 -4.74 6.42 0.11
N GLN A 42 -5.73 7.25 0.39
CA GLN A 42 -5.55 8.41 1.27
C GLN A 42 -5.59 7.98 2.74
N GLN A 43 -4.92 8.75 3.61
CA GLN A 43 -5.10 8.61 5.06
C GLN A 43 -6.47 9.14 5.50
N PRO A 44 -7.13 8.54 6.51
CA PRO A 44 -6.64 7.44 7.38
C PRO A 44 -6.85 6.03 6.80
N TRP A 45 -7.47 5.91 5.62
CA TRP A 45 -7.91 4.63 5.07
C TRP A 45 -6.76 3.64 4.85
N ALA A 46 -5.60 4.14 4.40
CA ALA A 46 -4.40 3.30 4.23
C ALA A 46 -3.95 2.66 5.55
N GLU A 47 -3.96 3.43 6.64
CA GLU A 47 -3.65 2.92 7.98
C GLU A 47 -4.70 1.91 8.45
N LEU A 48 -5.99 2.20 8.28
CA LEU A 48 -7.08 1.30 8.69
C LEU A 48 -7.08 -0.03 7.93
N ILE A 49 -6.68 -0.04 6.66
CA ILE A 49 -6.47 -1.27 5.88
C ILE A 49 -5.35 -2.10 6.50
N LEU A 50 -4.20 -1.47 6.81
CA LEU A 50 -3.05 -2.18 7.37
C LEU A 50 -3.25 -2.62 8.83
N GLN A 51 -4.20 -2.01 9.54
CA GLN A 51 -4.67 -2.50 10.84
C GLN A 51 -5.71 -3.63 10.71
N GLY A 52 -6.15 -3.97 9.50
CA GLY A 52 -7.20 -4.96 9.26
C GLY A 52 -8.61 -4.50 9.65
N ARG A 53 -8.78 -3.22 10.02
CA ARG A 53 -10.08 -2.65 10.40
C ARG A 53 -10.94 -2.37 9.17
N LYS A 54 -10.32 -1.87 8.09
CA LYS A 54 -10.97 -1.62 6.80
C LYS A 54 -10.63 -2.74 5.82
N THR A 55 -11.58 -3.64 5.60
CA THR A 55 -11.43 -4.80 4.70
C THR A 55 -12.10 -4.59 3.33
N ILE A 56 -12.79 -3.47 3.14
CA ILE A 56 -13.38 -3.07 1.86
C ILE A 56 -12.87 -1.70 1.46
N GLU A 57 -12.27 -1.59 0.28
CA GLU A 57 -11.99 -0.31 -0.35
C GLU A 57 -13.14 0.12 -1.27
N VAL A 58 -13.57 1.38 -1.15
CA VAL A 58 -14.72 1.91 -1.89
C VAL A 58 -14.24 2.74 -3.08
N ARG A 59 -14.79 2.45 -4.26
CA ARG A 59 -14.44 3.12 -5.52
C ARG A 59 -15.67 3.38 -6.38
N SER A 60 -15.57 4.33 -7.31
CA SER A 60 -16.62 4.59 -8.30
C SER A 60 -16.64 3.57 -9.44
N THR A 61 -15.55 2.82 -9.64
CA THR A 61 -15.37 1.89 -10.76
C THR A 61 -14.96 0.50 -10.28
N MET A 62 -15.27 -0.49 -11.11
CA MET A 62 -14.80 -1.86 -10.95
C MET A 62 -13.30 -1.97 -11.28
N THR A 63 -12.69 -3.07 -10.86
CA THR A 63 -11.32 -3.42 -11.24
C THR A 63 -11.20 -4.90 -11.52
N ASN A 64 -10.40 -5.25 -12.54
CA ASN A 64 -10.01 -6.64 -12.84
C ASN A 64 -8.69 -7.02 -12.15
N GLN A 65 -8.07 -6.11 -11.40
CA GLN A 65 -6.86 -6.40 -10.63
C GLN A 65 -7.16 -7.40 -9.52
N ARG A 66 -6.26 -8.35 -9.30
CA ARG A 66 -6.34 -9.37 -8.24
C ARG A 66 -4.96 -9.71 -7.71
N GLY A 67 -4.91 -10.24 -6.48
CA GLY A 67 -3.69 -10.71 -5.83
C GLY A 67 -3.01 -9.65 -4.96
N LEU A 68 -1.76 -9.93 -4.59
CA LEU A 68 -1.00 -9.12 -3.63
C LEU A 68 -0.56 -7.78 -4.23
N ILE A 69 -0.97 -6.68 -3.62
CA ILE A 69 -0.67 -5.31 -4.05
C ILE A 69 0.02 -4.53 -2.93
N TYR A 70 0.74 -3.47 -3.29
CA TYR A 70 1.22 -2.50 -2.31
C TYR A 70 0.13 -1.53 -1.88
N VAL A 71 0.14 -1.19 -0.59
CA VAL A 71 -0.64 -0.08 -0.01
C VAL A 71 0.24 1.17 0.03
N TYR A 72 -0.01 2.09 -0.91
CA TYR A 72 0.64 3.39 -0.94
C TYR A 72 -0.22 4.45 -0.25
N ALA A 73 0.30 5.04 0.83
CA ALA A 73 -0.32 6.17 1.48
C ALA A 73 -0.12 7.44 0.64
N SER A 74 -1.21 7.95 0.10
CA SER A 74 -1.21 9.14 -0.75
C SER A 74 -0.67 10.37 0.00
N ARG A 75 -0.09 11.31 -0.74
CA ARG A 75 0.48 12.55 -0.15
C ARG A 75 -0.58 13.45 0.48
N LYS A 76 -1.77 13.49 -0.12
CA LYS A 76 -2.92 14.24 0.39
C LYS A 76 -3.80 13.30 1.22
N PRO A 77 -4.15 13.66 2.46
CA PRO A 77 -5.13 12.92 3.25
C PRO A 77 -6.53 13.05 2.65
N SER A 78 -7.46 12.22 3.12
CA SER A 78 -8.86 12.27 2.69
C SER A 78 -9.52 13.54 3.22
N GLN A 79 -10.32 14.16 2.36
CA GLN A 79 -11.12 15.35 2.71
C GLN A 79 -12.57 14.99 3.04
N LEU A 80 -12.91 13.70 3.06
CA LEU A 80 -14.26 13.26 3.42
C LEU A 80 -14.50 13.53 4.91
N PRO A 81 -15.66 14.11 5.31
CA PRO A 81 -15.96 14.33 6.73
C PRO A 81 -15.89 13.05 7.57
N CYS A 82 -16.32 11.91 7.02
CA CYS A 82 -16.25 10.61 7.70
C CYS A 82 -14.82 10.14 7.97
N ALA A 83 -13.80 10.68 7.29
CA ALA A 83 -12.40 10.38 7.56
C ALA A 83 -11.98 10.85 8.96
N LEU A 84 -12.45 12.03 9.38
CA LEU A 84 -12.18 12.56 10.73
C LEU A 84 -12.85 11.70 11.81
N VAL A 85 -14.08 11.27 11.56
CA VAL A 85 -14.84 10.40 12.45
C VAL A 85 -14.13 9.05 12.61
N ALA A 86 -13.80 8.38 11.49
CA ALA A 86 -13.10 7.09 11.51
C ALA A 86 -11.71 7.19 12.16
N ALA A 87 -11.00 8.31 11.96
CA ALA A 87 -9.73 8.55 12.65
C ALA A 87 -9.92 8.68 14.17
N ALA A 88 -10.90 9.45 14.62
CA ALA A 88 -11.20 9.62 16.04
C ALA A 88 -11.62 8.29 16.71
N GLU A 89 -12.50 7.52 16.08
CA GLU A 89 -12.95 6.20 16.54
C GLU A 89 -11.82 5.18 16.70
N HIS A 90 -10.73 5.38 15.96
CA HIS A 90 -9.56 4.50 15.97
C HIS A 90 -8.31 5.16 16.58
N HIS A 91 -8.49 6.29 17.27
CA HIS A 91 -7.42 7.03 17.96
C HIS A 91 -6.23 7.35 17.03
N LEU A 92 -6.51 7.70 15.78
CA LEU A 92 -5.53 8.06 14.77
C LEU A 92 -5.42 9.58 14.65
N GLU A 93 -4.18 10.08 14.70
CA GLU A 93 -3.88 11.46 14.33
C GLU A 93 -3.46 11.53 12.86
N ILE A 94 -4.38 11.90 11.96
CA ILE A 94 -4.16 11.91 10.50
C ILE A 94 -2.89 12.69 10.12
N GLU A 95 -2.56 13.75 10.84
CA GLU A 95 -1.38 14.56 10.54
C GLU A 95 -0.05 13.85 10.85
N GLN A 96 -0.05 12.95 11.83
CA GLN A 96 1.11 12.14 12.18
C GLN A 96 1.26 10.89 11.30
N LEU A 97 0.20 10.49 10.58
CA LEU A 97 0.24 9.33 9.71
C LEU A 97 1.20 9.55 8.52
N PRO A 98 2.02 8.56 8.15
CA PRO A 98 2.94 8.71 7.04
C PRO A 98 2.17 8.89 5.72
N LYS A 99 2.69 9.77 4.88
CA LYS A 99 2.12 10.18 3.59
C LYS A 99 3.21 10.13 2.53
N GLY A 100 2.87 9.78 1.29
CA GLY A 100 3.81 9.71 0.17
C GLY A 100 4.74 8.50 0.17
N VAL A 101 4.38 7.42 0.87
CA VAL A 101 5.22 6.22 1.04
C VAL A 101 4.39 4.95 0.95
N ILE A 102 5.03 3.83 0.61
CA ILE A 102 4.45 2.50 0.71
C ILE A 102 4.62 2.00 2.13
N LEU A 103 3.53 1.54 2.73
CA LEU A 103 3.46 1.14 4.13
C LEU A 103 3.41 -0.37 4.33
N GLY A 104 2.96 -1.09 3.32
CA GLY A 104 2.59 -2.49 3.46
C GLY A 104 2.08 -3.09 2.16
N THR A 105 1.60 -4.31 2.26
CA THR A 105 0.86 -5.03 1.23
C THR A 105 -0.51 -5.45 1.74
N VAL A 106 -1.40 -5.75 0.80
CA VAL A 106 -2.71 -6.35 1.06
C VAL A 106 -3.09 -7.16 -0.17
N GLU A 107 -3.93 -8.19 -0.02
CA GLU A 107 -4.44 -8.98 -1.13
C GLU A 107 -5.79 -8.45 -1.60
N LEU A 108 -5.89 -8.11 -2.89
CA LEU A 108 -7.15 -7.75 -3.54
C LEU A 108 -7.84 -9.02 -4.07
N MET A 109 -8.85 -9.48 -3.34
CA MET A 109 -9.51 -10.76 -3.58
C MET A 109 -10.62 -10.67 -4.61
N ASP A 110 -11.42 -9.60 -4.51
CA ASP A 110 -12.58 -9.43 -5.37
C ASP A 110 -12.99 -7.97 -5.55
N ALA A 111 -13.89 -7.71 -6.50
CA ALA A 111 -14.56 -6.44 -6.70
C ALA A 111 -16.01 -6.72 -7.10
N ARG A 112 -16.95 -6.10 -6.39
CA ARG A 112 -18.40 -6.23 -6.62
C ARG A 112 -19.11 -4.91 -6.34
N PRO A 113 -20.39 -4.74 -6.76
CA PRO A 113 -21.21 -3.64 -6.27
C PRO A 113 -21.24 -3.59 -4.74
N ALA A 114 -21.12 -2.36 -4.21
CA ALA A 114 -21.23 -2.12 -2.79
C ALA A 114 -22.70 -2.17 -2.35
N THR A 115 -22.90 -2.59 -1.10
CA THR A 115 -24.21 -2.65 -0.43
C THR A 115 -24.13 -1.89 0.88
N ALA A 116 -25.27 -1.45 1.44
CA ALA A 116 -25.27 -0.77 2.74
C ALA A 116 -24.66 -1.61 3.87
N ALA A 117 -24.72 -2.95 3.77
CA ALA A 117 -24.11 -3.88 4.74
C ALA A 117 -22.57 -3.79 4.77
N ASP A 118 -21.94 -3.23 3.73
CA ASP A 118 -20.49 -3.07 3.67
C ASP A 118 -19.97 -1.91 4.53
N ALA A 119 -20.85 -1.05 5.09
CA ALA A 119 -20.49 0.19 5.78
C ALA A 119 -19.44 -0.01 6.88
N VAL A 120 -19.63 -1.02 7.74
CA VAL A 120 -18.71 -1.33 8.83
C VAL A 120 -17.35 -1.76 8.29
N ALA A 121 -17.33 -2.73 7.36
CA ALA A 121 -16.11 -3.24 6.75
C ALA A 121 -15.36 -2.20 5.89
N ALA A 122 -16.08 -1.21 5.38
CA ALA A 122 -15.52 -0.10 4.62
C ALA A 122 -15.16 1.11 5.50
N CYS A 123 -15.51 1.12 6.79
CA CYS A 123 -15.33 2.25 7.70
C CYS A 123 -15.90 3.58 7.16
N VAL A 124 -17.03 3.51 6.46
CA VAL A 124 -17.72 4.68 5.91
C VAL A 124 -19.21 4.56 6.17
N PRO A 125 -19.93 5.68 6.28
CA PRO A 125 -21.37 5.65 6.42
C PRO A 125 -22.03 5.09 5.13
N PRO A 126 -23.18 4.39 5.24
CA PRO A 126 -23.78 3.63 4.14
C PRO A 126 -24.16 4.49 2.93
N GLU A 127 -24.42 5.79 3.12
CA GLU A 127 -24.74 6.74 2.05
C GLU A 127 -23.58 6.88 1.04
N LEU A 128 -22.33 6.69 1.49
CA LEU A 128 -21.16 6.72 0.62
C LEU A 128 -20.98 5.46 -0.23
N LEU A 129 -21.81 4.42 -0.02
CA LEU A 129 -21.76 3.16 -0.76
C LEU A 129 -22.73 3.13 -1.95
N VAL A 130 -23.66 4.07 -2.02
CA VAL A 130 -24.64 4.16 -3.11
C VAL A 130 -23.93 4.31 -4.45
N ASN A 131 -24.23 3.42 -5.40
CA ASN A 131 -23.60 3.38 -6.73
C ASN A 131 -22.06 3.31 -6.70
N ARG A 132 -21.51 2.68 -5.66
CA ARG A 132 -20.07 2.40 -5.54
C ARG A 132 -19.77 0.92 -5.69
N GLN A 133 -18.49 0.64 -5.86
CA GLN A 133 -17.92 -0.68 -5.93
C GLN A 133 -17.10 -0.95 -4.67
N ALA A 134 -17.28 -2.13 -4.10
CA ALA A 134 -16.56 -2.66 -2.97
C ALA A 134 -15.44 -3.56 -3.48
N TRP A 135 -14.19 -3.16 -3.22
CA TRP A 135 -12.99 -3.94 -3.50
C TRP A 135 -12.58 -4.67 -2.22
N ILE A 136 -12.59 -6.01 -2.25
CA ILE A 136 -12.42 -6.86 -1.08
C ILE A 136 -10.94 -7.07 -0.81
N LEU A 137 -10.50 -6.69 0.39
CA LEU A 137 -9.12 -6.71 0.82
C LEU A 137 -8.92 -7.72 1.96
N GLN A 138 -7.90 -8.56 1.83
CA GLN A 138 -7.53 -9.55 2.85
C GLN A 138 -6.03 -9.57 3.09
N HIS A 139 -5.61 -10.24 4.18
CA HIS A 139 -4.21 -10.47 4.53
C HIS A 139 -3.32 -9.21 4.50
N PRO A 140 -3.71 -8.11 5.18
CA PRO A 140 -2.85 -6.94 5.27
C PRO A 140 -1.54 -7.30 5.99
N SER A 141 -0.43 -6.85 5.43
CA SER A 141 0.90 -7.06 6.00
C SER A 141 1.67 -5.74 6.00
N ARG A 142 2.09 -5.30 7.19
CA ARG A 142 2.88 -4.07 7.34
C ARG A 142 4.33 -4.37 7.03
N LEU A 143 4.96 -3.51 6.23
CA LEU A 143 6.39 -3.61 5.98
C LEU A 143 7.17 -3.15 7.23
N PRO A 144 8.27 -3.82 7.58
CA PRO A 144 9.12 -3.42 8.70
C PRO A 144 9.73 -2.03 8.47
N GLN A 145 10.01 -1.70 7.21
CA GLN A 145 10.46 -0.37 6.79
C GLN A 145 9.57 0.15 5.66
N LYS A 146 9.18 1.42 5.77
CA LYS A 146 8.43 2.14 4.73
C LYS A 146 9.29 2.28 3.49
N LEU A 147 8.69 2.15 2.32
CA LEU A 147 9.41 2.29 1.04
C LEU A 147 9.02 3.60 0.35
N SER A 148 10.03 4.31 -0.13
CA SER A 148 9.82 5.47 -1.00
C SER A 148 9.62 4.98 -2.44
N PRO A 149 8.46 5.23 -3.08
CA PRO A 149 8.28 4.84 -4.47
C PRO A 149 9.24 5.63 -5.37
N ARG A 150 9.81 4.96 -6.37
CA ARG A 150 10.65 5.59 -7.38
C ARG A 150 9.82 6.33 -8.43
N PHE A 151 8.64 5.82 -8.74
CA PHE A 151 7.68 6.43 -9.67
C PHE A 151 6.39 6.75 -8.94
N LEU A 152 5.92 7.99 -9.09
CA LEU A 152 4.72 8.46 -8.42
C LEU A 152 3.45 8.05 -9.20
N PRO A 153 2.30 7.93 -8.51
CA PRO A 153 1.03 7.64 -9.16
C PRO A 153 0.64 8.74 -10.15
N TYR A 154 0.35 8.36 -11.39
CA TYR A 154 -0.40 9.18 -12.36
C TYR A 154 -1.91 8.89 -12.33
N GLY A 155 -2.34 7.96 -11.46
CA GLY A 155 -3.71 7.51 -11.26
C GLY A 155 -3.82 6.62 -10.03
N ILE A 156 -4.91 5.87 -9.90
CA ILE A 156 -5.18 5.01 -8.73
C ILE A 156 -4.19 3.84 -8.62
N TRP A 157 -3.79 3.29 -9.78
CA TRP A 157 -2.87 2.17 -9.90
C TRP A 157 -1.54 2.61 -10.52
N PHE A 158 -0.42 2.13 -9.99
CA PHE A 158 0.90 2.41 -10.55
C PHE A 158 1.93 1.35 -10.13
N TYR A 159 3.03 1.26 -10.90
CA TYR A 159 4.18 0.43 -10.55
C TYR A 159 5.23 1.32 -9.85
N PRO A 160 5.45 1.17 -8.54
CA PRO A 160 6.28 2.11 -7.79
C PRO A 160 7.77 1.99 -8.08
N PHE A 161 8.25 0.83 -8.56
CA PHE A 161 9.67 0.56 -8.79
C PHE A 161 10.00 0.18 -10.24
N GLN A 162 9.00 0.19 -11.13
CA GLN A 162 9.17 -0.05 -12.57
C GLN A 162 8.40 1.00 -13.36
N ARG A 163 9.04 1.61 -14.38
CA ARG A 163 8.30 2.38 -15.37
C ARG A 163 7.48 1.40 -16.19
N LYS A 164 6.18 1.67 -16.34
CA LYS A 164 5.38 0.96 -17.33
C LYS A 164 6.03 1.27 -18.69
N SER A 165 6.55 0.26 -19.37
CA SER A 165 7.01 0.42 -20.75
C SER A 165 5.86 1.04 -21.52
N ALA A 166 6.13 2.09 -22.30
CA ALA A 166 5.13 2.59 -23.22
C ALA A 166 4.66 1.39 -24.06
N ALA A 167 3.36 1.12 -24.10
CA ALA A 167 2.84 0.16 -25.05
C ALA A 167 3.12 0.75 -26.44
N GLY A 168 4.15 0.23 -27.10
CA GLY A 168 4.63 0.75 -28.39
C GLY A 168 6.15 0.70 -28.49
N ASP A 169 6.70 -0.50 -28.53
CA ASP A 169 7.91 -0.84 -29.31
C ASP A 169 8.04 -2.37 -29.32
N SER A 170 7.05 -3.01 -29.92
CA SER A 170 7.13 -4.40 -30.38
C SER A 170 6.06 -4.60 -31.45
N LEU A 171 6.53 -4.63 -32.70
CA LEU A 171 5.90 -5.17 -33.92
C LEU A 171 4.84 -4.29 -34.59
N LEU A 172 5.26 -3.40 -35.50
CA LEU A 172 5.42 -3.67 -36.94
C LEU A 172 6.56 -2.80 -37.52
#